data_AF-A0A937N0I2-F1
#
_entry.id   AF-A0A937N0I2-F1
#
_cell.length_a   1.000
_cell.length_b   1.000
_cell.length_c   1.000
_cell.angle_alpha   90.00
_cell.angle_beta   90.00
_cell.angle_gamma   90.00
#
_symmetry.space_group_name_H-M   'P 1'
#
loop_
_entity.id
_entity.type
_entity.pdbx_description
1 polymer ?
#
loop_
_entity_poly.entity_id
_entity_poly.type
_entity_poly.pdbx_seq_one_letter_code
_entity_poly.pdbx_strand_id
1 'polypeptide(L)' 'MSRVGKNPIDVPEGVDVKLQGNFLTVKGPKGELKWNFREEMKVSLKDKVITVER' A
#
# COMPACT_ATOMS: atom_id res chain seq x y z
N MET A 1 -16.88 -8.57 -7.70
CA MET A 1 -16.51 -7.93 -6.41
C MET A 1 -15.33 -8.67 -5.82
N SER A 2 -14.10 -8.29 -6.19
CA SER A 2 -12.91 -8.83 -5.51
C SER A 2 -12.85 -8.25 -4.10
N ARG A 3 -12.97 -9.12 -3.10
CA ARG A 3 -12.90 -8.75 -1.67
C ARG A 3 -11.46 -8.57 -1.18
N VAL A 4 -10.47 -8.79 -2.05
CA VAL A 4 -9.05 -8.78 -1.71
C VAL A 4 -8.51 -7.37 -1.42
N GLY A 5 -9.03 -6.32 -2.09
CA GLY A 5 -8.61 -4.93 -1.82
C GLY A 5 -9.04 -4.42 -0.43
N LYS A 6 -10.17 -4.92 0.07
CA LYS A 6 -10.68 -4.61 1.41
C LYS A 6 -9.95 -5.33 2.54
N ASN A 7 -9.02 -6.23 2.22
CA ASN A 7 -8.27 -6.91 3.26
C ASN A 7 -7.24 -5.93 3.85
N PRO A 8 -7.26 -5.74 5.17
CA PRO A 8 -6.21 -4.99 5.85
C PRO A 8 -4.87 -5.70 5.63
N ILE A 9 -3.87 -4.94 5.17
CA ILE A 9 -2.50 -5.43 5.02
C ILE A 9 -1.69 -4.81 6.15
N ASP A 10 -1.32 -5.63 7.14
CA ASP A 10 -0.40 -5.22 8.20
C ASP A 10 1.00 -4.99 7.64
N VAL A 11 1.53 -3.79 7.88
CA VAL A 11 2.89 -3.40 7.50
C VAL A 11 3.83 -3.75 8.65
N PRO A 12 4.79 -4.67 8.44
CA PRO A 12 5.75 -5.03 9.47
C PRO A 12 6.67 -3.86 9.83
N GLU A 13 7.18 -3.85 11.06
CA GLU A 13 8.14 -2.84 11.52
C GLU A 13 9.45 -2.94 10.72
N GLY A 14 9.86 -1.84 10.10
CA GLY A 14 11.00 -1.77 9.18
C GLY A 14 10.63 -1.65 7.70
N VAL A 15 9.35 -1.48 7.38
CA VAL A 15 8.87 -1.19 6.03
C VAL A 15 8.37 0.24 5.92
N ASP A 16 9.04 1.04 5.09
CA ASP A 16 8.72 2.43 4.76
C ASP A 16 7.82 2.47 3.52
N VAL A 17 6.59 2.93 3.69
CA VAL A 17 5.62 3.03 2.59
C VAL A 17 5.42 4.48 2.22
N LYS A 18 5.87 4.86 1.03
CA LYS A 18 5.66 6.17 0.44
C LYS A 18 4.58 6.11 -0.61
N LEU A 19 3.55 6.93 -0.45
CA LEU A 19 2.48 7.13 -1.41
C LEU A 19 2.65 8.50 -2.08
N GLN A 20 2.93 8.53 -3.38
CA GLN A 20 2.96 9.76 -4.17
C GLN A 20 1.87 9.67 -5.24
N GLY A 21 0.66 10.10 -4.87
CA GLY A 21 -0.53 9.99 -5.72
C GLY A 21 -0.80 8.52 -6.08
N ASN A 22 -0.47 8.15 -7.32
CA ASN A 22 -0.67 6.83 -7.91
C ASN A 22 0.52 5.89 -7.81
N PHE A 23 1.60 6.36 -7.21
CA PHE A 23 2.84 5.61 -7.13
C PHE A 23 3.10 5.19 -5.68
N LEU A 24 3.10 3.88 -5.43
CA LEU A 24 3.63 3.30 -4.20
C LEU A 24 5.10 3.06 -4.34
N THR A 25 5.84 3.46 -3.32
CA THR A 25 7.19 2.95 -3.09
C THR A 25 7.21 2.33 -1.71
N VAL A 26 7.40 1.02 -1.65
CA VAL A 26 7.57 0.25 -0.42
C VAL A 26 9.05 -0.06 -0.27
N LYS A 27 9.71 0.49 0.75
CA LYS A 27 11.09 0.19 1.10
C LYS A 27 11.11 -0.73 2.30
N GLY A 28 11.73 -1.90 2.17
CA GLY A 28 11.87 -2.85 3.26
C GLY A 28 13.30 -3.35 3.43
N PRO A 29 13.55 -4.22 4.41
CA PRO A 29 14.88 -4.76 4.70
C PRO A 29 15.45 -5.61 3.54
N LYS A 30 14.60 -6.05 2.61
CA LYS A 30 14.99 -6.86 1.44
C LYS A 30 15.09 -6.05 0.13
N GLY A 31 14.87 -4.74 0.16
CA GLY A 31 14.95 -3.87 -1.02
C GLY A 31 13.78 -2.91 -1.14
N GLU A 32 13.73 -2.17 -2.26
CA GLU A 32 12.64 -1.26 -2.60
C GLU A 32 11.76 -1.84 -3.71
N LEU A 33 10.45 -1.74 -3.54
CA LEU A 33 9.44 -2.17 -4.48
C LEU A 33 8.60 -0.97 -4.89
N LYS A 34 8.54 -0.73 -6.20
CA LYS A 34 7.77 0.38 -6.78
C LYS A 34 6.59 -0.19 -7.52
N TRP A 35 5.40 0.23 -7.14
CA TRP A 35 4.17 -0.21 -7.79
C TRP A 35 3.36 1.00 -8.23
N ASN A 36 2.93 1.00 -9.49
CA ASN A 36 2.06 2.02 -10.02
C ASN A 36 0.63 1.46 -10.07
N PHE A 37 -0.32 2.16 -9.46
CA PHE A 37 -1.74 1.79 -9.47
C PHE A 37 -2.59 2.88 -10.11
N ARG A 38 -3.74 2.47 -10.67
CA ARG A 38 -4.67 3.38 -11.35
C ARG A 38 -5.29 4.40 -10.40
N GLU A 39 -5.65 5.58 -10.94
CA GLU A 39 -6.28 6.72 -10.22
C GLU A 39 -7.57 6.39 -9.49
N GLU A 40 -8.29 5.35 -9.92
CA GLU A 40 -9.47 4.86 -9.23
C GLU A 40 -9.18 4.11 -7.92
N MET A 41 -7.93 3.75 -7.62
CA MET A 41 -7.58 3.09 -6.36
C MET A 41 -7.23 4.11 -5.27
N LYS A 42 -8.00 4.09 -4.19
CA LYS A 42 -7.77 4.87 -2.98
C LYS A 42 -7.05 4.02 -1.95
N VAL A 43 -5.79 4.35 -1.68
CA VAL A 43 -4.99 3.65 -0.66
C VAL A 43 -4.99 4.47 0.62
N SER A 44 -5.50 3.90 1.71
CA SER A 44 -5.49 4.50 3.04
C SER A 44 -4.49 3.77 3.93
N LEU A 45 -3.64 4.51 4.63
CA LEU A 45 -2.69 3.98 5.60
C LEU A 45 -3.11 4.47 6.99
N LYS A 46 -3.56 3.55 7.85
CA LYS A 46 -4.03 3.85 9.21
C LYS A 46 -3.41 2.86 10.18
N ASP A 47 -2.70 3.35 11.20
CA ASP A 47 -2.15 2.55 12.29
C ASP A 47 -1.37 1.28 11.84
N LYS A 48 -0.43 1.42 10.89
CA LYS A 48 0.33 0.32 10.25
C LYS A 48 -0.49 -0.66 9.40
N VAL A 49 -1.76 -0.37 9.13
CA VAL A 49 -2.61 -1.16 8.25
C VAL A 49 -2.87 -0.39 6.95
N ILE A 50 -2.52 -1.00 5.83
CA ILE A 50 -2.85 -0.49 4.50
C ILE A 50 -4.18 -1.09 4.07
N THR A 51 -5.12 -0.22 3.68
CA THR A 51 -6.41 -0.62 3.10
C THR A 51 -6.51 -0.04 1.69
N VAL A 52 -6.98 -0.83 0.73
CA VAL A 52 -7.13 -0.41 -0.66
C VAL A 52 -8.60 -0.43 -1.06
N GLU A 53 -9.19 0.73 -1.30
CA GLU A 53 -10.55 0.87 -1.78
C GLU A 53 -10.56 1.19 -3.30
N ARG A 54 -11.51 0.57 -4.01
CA ARG A 54 -11.86 0.81 -5.41
C ARG A 54 -13.30 1.32 -5.43
#